data_AF-A0A1H3AB82-F1
#
_entry.id   AF-A0A1H3AB82-F1
#
_cell.length_a   1.000
_cell.length_b   1.000
_cell.length_c   1.000
_cell.angle_alpha   90.00
_cell.angle_beta   90.00
_cell.angle_gamma   90.00
#
_symmetry.space_group_name_H-M   'P 1'
#
loop_
_entity.id
_entity.type
_entity.pdbx_description
1 polymer ?
#
loop_
_entity_poly.entity_id
_entity_poly.type
_entity_poly.pdbx_seq_one_letter_code
_entity_poly.pdbx_strand_id
1 'polypeptide(L)'
;MFEYVTDRVAQKATRTAQTAAIGFGAMLCLIVGGAFLAVAAWLFLLTITTPLVACLIMGSLFFGMGLVLIAALSIRARAIRRQKREAALRAQAMQQAQATGGVGGIAAIITAFVNGLNAGKQARR
;
A
#
# COMPACT_ATOMS: atom_id res chain seq x y z
N MET A 1 -21.40 23.52 -3.40
CA MET A 1 -20.76 22.25 -3.87
C MET A 1 -19.43 21.99 -3.19
N PHE A 2 -18.56 22.99 -2.99
CA PHE A 2 -17.31 22.86 -2.21
C PHE A 2 -17.54 22.45 -0.74
N GLU A 3 -18.59 22.95 -0.09
CA GLU A 3 -18.93 22.56 1.29
C GLU A 3 -19.22 21.06 1.46
N TYR A 4 -19.85 20.43 0.46
CA TYR A 4 -20.16 18.99 0.50
C TYR A 4 -18.90 18.10 0.39
N VAL A 5 -17.85 18.61 -0.26
CA VAL A 5 -16.57 17.89 -0.40
C VAL A 5 -15.75 18.02 0.89
N THR A 6 -15.79 19.19 1.53
CA THR A 6 -15.10 19.46 2.81
C THR A 6 -15.62 18.55 3.93
N ASP A 7 -16.93 18.30 3.99
CA ASP A 7 -17.54 17.42 5.00
C ASP A 7 -17.09 15.95 4.90
N ARG A 8 -16.90 15.43 3.68
CA ARG A 8 -16.45 14.05 3.46
C ARG A 8 -14.97 13.85 3.80
N VAL A 9 -14.16 14.89 3.64
CA VAL A 9 -12.73 14.88 4.02
C VAL A 9 -12.59 14.96 5.53
N ALA A 10 -13.38 15.80 6.19
CA ALA A 10 -13.42 15.92 7.66
C ALA A 10 -13.86 14.60 8.32
N GLN A 11 -14.97 14.00 7.87
CA GLN A 11 -15.48 12.76 8.48
C GLN A 11 -14.55 11.54 8.32
N LYS A 12 -13.82 11.42 7.20
CA LYS A 12 -12.80 10.36 7.04
C LYS A 12 -11.56 10.62 7.89
N ALA A 13 -11.11 11.87 7.99
CA ALA A 13 -9.94 12.24 8.78
C ALA A 13 -10.15 11.99 10.28
N THR A 14 -11.31 12.34 10.82
CA THR A 14 -11.60 12.21 12.26
C THR A 14 -11.70 10.75 12.71
N ARG A 15 -12.28 9.85 11.89
CA ARG A 15 -12.27 8.41 12.19
C ARG A 15 -10.87 7.79 12.14
N THR A 16 -10.01 8.19 11.20
CA THR A 16 -8.61 7.74 11.21
C THR A 16 -7.78 8.35 12.33
N ALA A 17 -8.03 9.59 12.76
CA ALA A 17 -7.31 10.21 13.86
C ALA A 17 -7.66 9.57 15.21
N GLN A 18 -8.95 9.27 15.44
CA GLN A 18 -9.41 8.61 16.66
C GLN A 18 -8.97 7.13 16.70
N THR A 19 -8.97 6.45 15.55
CA THR A 19 -8.39 5.10 15.41
C THR A 19 -6.87 5.12 15.55
N ALA A 20 -6.19 6.20 15.12
CA ALA A 20 -4.75 6.36 15.30
C ALA A 20 -4.38 6.55 16.78
N ALA A 21 -5.13 7.34 17.55
CA ALA A 21 -4.86 7.53 18.98
C ALA A 21 -5.02 6.22 19.78
N ILE A 22 -6.08 5.44 19.53
CA ILE A 22 -6.27 4.11 20.12
C ILE A 22 -5.17 3.15 19.63
N GLY A 23 -4.81 3.25 18.35
CA GLY A 23 -3.71 2.48 17.75
C GLY A 23 -2.34 2.78 18.38
N PHE A 24 -2.05 4.03 18.71
CA PHE A 24 -0.81 4.43 19.38
C PHE A 24 -0.71 3.85 20.80
N GLY A 25 -1.79 3.94 21.59
CA GLY A 25 -1.84 3.33 22.92
C GLY A 25 -1.67 1.81 22.88
N ALA A 26 -2.36 1.15 21.96
CA ALA A 26 -2.22 -0.30 21.75
C ALA A 26 -0.80 -0.68 21.28
N MET A 27 -0.18 0.11 20.39
CA MET A 27 1.17 -0.14 19.90
C MET A 27 2.21 0.01 21.01
N LEU A 28 2.10 1.01 21.87
CA LEU A 28 2.99 1.15 23.04
C LEU A 28 2.85 -0.04 23.99
N CYS A 29 1.63 -0.46 24.29
CA CYS A 29 1.38 -1.64 25.13
C CYS A 29 1.96 -2.92 24.51
N LEU A 30 1.81 -3.12 23.20
CA LEU A 30 2.38 -4.26 22.48
C LEU A 30 3.91 -4.22 22.43
N ILE A 31 4.53 -3.05 22.29
CA ILE A 31 6.01 -2.93 22.31
C ILE A 31 6.53 -3.29 23.69
N VAL A 32 5.96 -2.71 24.74
CA VAL A 32 6.39 -2.95 26.13
C VAL A 32 6.14 -4.41 26.53
N GLY A 33 4.95 -4.93 26.27
CA GLY A 33 4.59 -6.31 26.54
C GLY A 33 5.41 -7.30 25.70
N GLY A 34 5.69 -6.98 24.44
CA GLY A 34 6.53 -7.79 23.56
C GLY A 34 7.97 -7.87 24.02
N ALA A 35 8.55 -6.74 24.46
CA ALA A 35 9.89 -6.72 25.05
C ALA A 35 9.95 -7.54 26.34
N PHE A 36 8.95 -7.40 27.22
CA PHE A 36 8.89 -8.17 28.46
C PHE A 36 8.70 -9.67 28.20
N LEU A 37 7.83 -10.04 27.26
CA LEU A 37 7.60 -11.43 26.86
C LEU A 37 8.86 -12.07 26.26
N ALA A 38 9.63 -11.30 25.48
CA ALA A 38 10.91 -11.75 24.93
C ALA A 38 11.92 -12.06 26.05
N VAL A 39 12.04 -11.18 27.05
CA VAL A 39 12.92 -11.41 28.20
C VAL A 39 12.44 -12.60 29.03
N ALA A 40 11.13 -12.71 29.27
CA ALA A 40 10.56 -13.84 29.99
C ALA A 40 10.81 -15.18 29.28
N ALA A 41 10.61 -15.23 27.96
CA ALA A 41 10.88 -16.42 27.14
C ALA A 41 12.37 -16.79 27.16
N TRP A 42 13.26 -15.79 27.10
CA TRP A 42 14.70 -15.99 27.23
C TRP A 42 15.09 -16.61 28.56
N LEU A 43 14.62 -16.01 29.66
CA LEU A 43 14.90 -16.51 31.01
C LEU A 43 14.34 -17.91 31.21
N PHE A 44 13.12 -18.18 30.70
CA PHE A 44 12.53 -19.51 30.75
C PHE A 44 13.37 -20.53 29.97
N LEU A 45 13.80 -20.22 28.76
CA LEU A 45 14.64 -21.12 27.95
C LEU A 45 15.96 -21.45 28.66
N LEU A 46 16.58 -20.49 29.34
CA LEU A 46 17.80 -20.74 30.11
C LEU A 46 17.59 -21.71 31.30
N THR A 47 16.36 -21.89 31.77
CA THR A 47 16.07 -22.88 32.85
C THR A 47 16.08 -24.32 32.35
N ILE A 48 15.84 -24.54 31.06
CA ILE A 48 15.67 -25.88 30.47
C ILE A 48 16.66 -26.20 29.34
N THR A 49 17.41 -25.21 28.85
CA THR A 49 18.33 -25.34 27.72
C THR A 49 19.62 -24.53 27.93
N THR A 50 20.62 -24.77 27.09
CA THR A 50 21.88 -24.02 27.13
C THR A 50 21.72 -22.63 26.51
N PRO A 51 22.57 -21.65 26.89
CA PRO A 51 22.52 -20.30 26.32
C PRO A 51 22.59 -20.27 24.79
N LEU A 52 23.42 -21.14 24.20
CA LEU A 52 23.59 -21.21 22.74
C LEU A 52 22.27 -21.61 22.05
N VAL A 53 21.58 -22.64 22.57
CA VAL A 53 20.29 -23.08 22.03
C VAL A 53 19.23 -22.01 22.24
N ALA A 54 19.22 -21.34 23.38
CA ALA A 54 18.29 -20.25 23.67
C ALA A 54 18.47 -19.06 22.69
N CYS A 55 19.72 -18.65 22.43
CA CYS A 55 20.06 -17.65 21.42
C CYS A 55 19.53 -18.04 20.04
N LEU A 56 19.69 -19.31 19.65
CA LEU A 56 19.31 -19.80 18.32
C LEU A 56 17.78 -19.79 18.15
N ILE A 57 17.04 -20.26 19.14
CA ILE A 57 15.57 -20.26 19.13
C ILE A 57 15.05 -18.83 19.03
N MET A 58 15.52 -17.94 19.91
CA MET A 58 15.06 -16.55 19.94
C MET A 58 15.44 -15.79 18.68
N GLY A 59 16.66 -16.00 18.16
CA GLY A 59 17.09 -15.45 16.87
C GLY A 59 16.20 -15.92 15.72
N SER A 60 15.88 -17.21 15.66
CA SER A 60 15.01 -17.76 14.62
C SER A 60 13.57 -17.22 14.68
N LEU A 61 13.02 -17.03 15.89
CA LEU A 61 11.68 -16.48 16.08
C LEU A 61 11.60 -15.01 15.63
N PHE A 62 12.54 -14.17 16.08
CA PHE A 62 12.57 -12.76 15.66
C PHE A 62 12.86 -12.60 14.18
N PHE A 63 13.78 -13.39 13.63
CA PHE A 63 14.09 -13.37 12.21
C PHE A 63 12.89 -13.84 11.36
N GLY A 64 12.26 -14.95 11.77
CA GLY A 64 11.05 -15.45 11.14
C GLY A 64 9.91 -14.43 11.15
N MET A 65 9.65 -13.81 12.31
CA MET A 65 8.67 -12.71 12.40
C MET A 65 9.05 -11.53 11.48
N GLY A 66 10.32 -11.15 11.43
CA GLY A 66 10.81 -10.09 10.54
C GLY A 66 10.51 -10.39 9.06
N LEU A 67 10.76 -11.62 8.60
CA LEU A 67 10.42 -12.04 7.24
C LEU A 67 8.91 -12.01 6.99
N VAL A 68 8.09 -12.47 7.94
CA VAL A 68 6.62 -12.41 7.84
C VAL A 68 6.13 -10.97 7.74
N LEU A 69 6.68 -10.04 8.52
CA LEU A 69 6.34 -8.61 8.44
C LEU A 69 6.73 -8.02 7.08
N ILE A 70 7.93 -8.31 6.57
CA ILE A 70 8.36 -7.86 5.24
C ILE A 70 7.43 -8.42 4.15
N ALA A 71 7.08 -9.71 4.24
CA ALA A 71 6.15 -10.34 3.32
C ALA A 71 4.77 -9.65 3.38
N ALA A 72 4.23 -9.41 4.57
CA ALA A 72 2.96 -8.72 4.76
C ALA A 72 2.98 -7.30 4.19
N LEU A 73 4.06 -6.53 4.44
CA LEU A 73 4.25 -5.20 3.88
C LEU A 73 4.35 -5.24 2.35
N SER A 74 5.03 -6.24 1.77
CA SER A 74 5.12 -6.40 0.32
C SER A 74 3.75 -6.67 -0.32
N ILE A 75 2.91 -7.48 0.32
CA ILE A 75 1.55 -7.79 -0.16
C ILE A 75 0.69 -6.53 -0.08
N ARG A 76 0.71 -5.81 1.06
CA ARG A 76 -0.04 -4.55 1.23
C ARG A 76 0.42 -3.48 0.25
N ALA A 77 1.73 -3.31 0.06
CA ALA A 77 2.29 -2.36 -0.90
C ALA A 77 1.85 -2.68 -2.34
N ARG A 78 1.83 -3.97 -2.72
CA ARG A 78 1.29 -4.39 -4.01
C ARG A 78 -0.20 -4.07 -4.16
N ALA A 79 -1.02 -4.31 -3.13
CA ALA A 79 -2.45 -3.99 -3.14
C ALA A 79 -2.70 -2.48 -3.31
N ILE A 80 -1.96 -1.64 -2.57
CA ILE A 80 -2.07 -0.17 -2.69
C ILE A 80 -1.62 0.30 -4.08
N ARG A 81 -0.54 -0.26 -4.64
CA ARG A 81 -0.09 0.07 -6.00
C ARG A 81 -1.13 -0.30 -7.05
N ARG A 82 -1.81 -1.45 -6.91
CA ARG A 82 -2.93 -1.84 -7.79
C ARG A 82 -4.08 -0.84 -7.72
N GLN A 83 -4.52 -0.48 -6.50
CA GLN A 83 -5.57 0.52 -6.30
C GLN A 83 -5.20 1.89 -6.91
N LYS A 84 -3.96 2.35 -6.71
CA LYS A 84 -3.49 3.61 -7.31
C LYS A 84 -3.49 3.56 -8.84
N ARG A 85 -3.12 2.41 -9.44
CA ARG A 85 -3.11 2.23 -10.89
C ARG A 85 -4.52 2.25 -11.47
N GLU A 86 -5.48 1.60 -10.82
CA GLU A 86 -6.89 1.65 -11.21
C GLU A 86 -7.49 3.05 -11.06
N ALA A 87 -7.15 3.77 -9.99
CA ALA A 87 -7.57 5.16 -9.81
C ALA A 87 -6.98 6.09 -10.89
N ALA A 88 -5.71 5.90 -11.26
CA ALA A 88 -5.07 6.66 -12.34
C ALA A 88 -5.71 6.36 -13.71
N LEU A 89 -6.04 5.11 -14.01
CA LEU A 89 -6.75 4.71 -15.23
C LEU A 89 -8.16 5.33 -15.29
N ARG A 90 -8.90 5.35 -14.17
CA ARG A 90 -10.22 6.01 -14.09
C ARG A 90 -10.11 7.53 -14.27
N ALA A 91 -9.09 8.16 -13.69
CA ALA A 91 -8.84 9.59 -13.89
C ALA A 91 -8.50 9.92 -15.35
N GLN A 92 -7.69 9.08 -16.01
CA GLN A 92 -7.39 9.20 -17.44
C GLN A 92 -8.64 9.01 -18.31
N ALA A 93 -9.47 8.00 -18.03
CA ALA A 93 -10.72 7.78 -18.75
C ALA A 93 -11.70 8.96 -18.61
N MET A 94 -11.74 9.61 -17.43
CA MET A 94 -12.56 10.80 -17.20
C MET A 94 -12.03 12.03 -17.95
N GLN A 95 -10.71 12.23 -17.98
CA GLN A 95 -10.07 13.28 -18.80
C GLN A 95 -10.29 13.03 -20.30
N GLN A 96 -10.24 11.78 -20.73
CA GLN A 96 -10.46 11.40 -22.12
C GLN A 96 -11.94 11.60 -22.49
N ALA A 97 -12.89 11.28 -21.60
CA ALA A 97 -14.30 11.59 -21.80
C ALA A 97 -14.58 13.11 -21.89
N GLN A 98 -13.87 13.93 -21.10
CA GLN A 98 -13.93 15.40 -21.20
C GLN A 98 -13.28 15.92 -22.50
N ALA A 99 -12.18 15.33 -22.96
CA ALA A 99 -11.55 15.67 -24.23
C ALA A 99 -12.38 15.21 -25.45
N THR A 100 -13.17 14.15 -25.29
CA THR A 100 -14.03 13.60 -26.36
C THR A 100 -15.41 14.28 -26.41
N GLY A 101 -15.78 15.10 -25.41
CA GLY A 101 -17.05 15.83 -25.32
C GLY A 101 -17.20 17.05 -26.25
N GLY A 102 -16.52 17.07 -27.40
CA GLY A 102 -16.54 18.20 -28.34
C GLY A 102 -15.51 18.05 -29.46
N VAL A 103 -14.98 19.16 -29.98
CA VAL A 103 -13.98 19.26 -31.08
C VAL A 103 -12.78 18.31 -30.91
N GLY A 104 -12.45 17.89 -29.68
CA GLY A 104 -11.40 16.91 -29.39
C GLY A 104 -11.69 15.47 -29.83
N GLY A 105 -12.95 15.07 -30.01
CA GLY A 105 -13.30 13.74 -30.54
C GLY A 105 -12.96 13.58 -32.03
N ILE A 106 -13.20 14.63 -32.82
CA ILE A 106 -12.81 14.67 -34.23
C ILE A 106 -11.28 14.74 -34.36
N ALA A 107 -10.62 15.55 -33.53
CA ALA A 107 -9.16 15.60 -33.48
C ALA A 107 -8.53 14.26 -33.06
N ALA A 108 -9.16 13.51 -32.15
CA ALA A 108 -8.72 12.17 -31.74
C ALA A 108 -8.82 11.14 -32.89
N ILE A 109 -9.87 11.22 -33.71
CA ILE A 109 -10.02 10.36 -34.89
C ILE A 109 -8.96 10.72 -35.96
N ILE A 110 -8.75 12.01 -36.22
CA ILE A 110 -7.73 12.48 -37.17
C ILE A 110 -6.33 12.03 -36.74
N THR A 111 -5.99 12.21 -35.45
CA THR A 111 -4.69 11.81 -34.91
C THR A 111 -4.49 10.29 -34.91
N ALA A 112 -5.52 9.50 -34.57
CA ALA A 112 -5.46 8.04 -34.66
C ALA A 112 -5.27 7.56 -36.12
N PHE A 113 -5.94 8.18 -37.09
CA PHE A 113 -5.82 7.86 -38.50
C PHE A 113 -4.41 8.19 -39.04
N VAL A 114 -3.87 9.37 -38.71
CA VAL A 114 -2.51 9.77 -39.08
C VAL A 114 -1.47 8.83 -38.45
N ASN A 115 -1.65 8.42 -37.20
CA ASN A 115 -0.75 7.45 -36.56
C ASN A 115 -0.82 6.07 -37.24
N GLY A 116 -2.01 5.60 -37.62
CA GLY A 116 -2.18 4.35 -38.36
C GLY A 116 -1.48 4.37 -39.73
N LEU A 117 -1.59 5.48 -40.47
CA LEU A 117 -0.89 5.65 -41.74
C LEU A 117 0.64 5.67 -41.58
N ASN A 118 1.17 6.30 -40.54
CA ASN A 118 2.61 6.31 -40.26
C ASN A 118 3.12 4.94 -39.83
N ALA A 119 2.38 4.21 -39.01
CA ALA A 119 2.73 2.84 -38.61
C ALA A 119 2.74 1.89 -39.82
N GLY A 120 1.76 2.01 -40.73
CA GLY A 120 1.73 1.25 -41.98
C GLY A 120 2.90 1.58 -42.92
N LYS A 121 3.37 2.83 -42.94
CA LYS A 121 4.57 3.23 -43.70
C LYS A 121 5.86 2.67 -43.10
N GLN A 122 5.96 2.58 -41.77
CA GLN A 122 7.13 2.00 -41.10
C GLN A 122 7.16 0.47 -41.23
N ALA A 123 6.00 -0.21 -41.22
CA ALA A 123 5.91 -1.66 -41.39
C ALA A 123 6.24 -2.16 -42.81
N ARG A 124 6.32 -1.26 -43.80
CA ARG A 124 6.63 -1.59 -45.21
C ARG A 124 8.12 -1.37 -45.56
N ARG A 125 8.95 -0.95 -44.60
CA ARG A 125 10.41 -0.84 -44.74
C ARG A 125 11.07 -2.05 -44.09
#